data_AF-A0AA39A4V3-F1
#
_entry.id   AF-A0AA39A4V3-F1
#
_cell.length_a   1.000
_cell.length_b   1.000
_cell.length_c   1.000
_cell.angle_alpha   90.00
_cell.angle_beta   90.00
_cell.angle_gamma   90.00
#
_symmetry.space_group_name_H-M   'P 1'
#
loop_
_entity.id
_entity.type
_entity.pdbx_description
1 polymer ?
#
loop_
_entity_poly.entity_id
_entity_poly.type
_entity_poly.pdbx_seq_one_letter_code
_entity_poly.pdbx_strand_id
1 'polypeptide(L)'
;MMMMILSYLDAPSVALSLLVSRGWHGVASSDRLWSTKCEELWCGKAHIPRVSQERGLSKLAAYSFSVMDGKRSRITKDDLCDHVWDFHFNRGAPDYWRNLDPYWKGTGPPMRRYFHPDGSQTADPGDQVWGGHECCYSIVTSFVGGGKIREHYVRINRWPQMSVFRKPDWSWEMSNHLYCYSSIPDADKEGGTGPRFPVLNMFF
;
A
#
# COMPACT_ATOMS: atom_id res chain seq x y z
N MET A 1 -34.58 -10.77 -8.88
CA MET A 1 -34.90 -9.46 -9.48
C MET A 1 -34.19 -8.32 -8.75
N MET A 2 -34.43 -8.09 -7.45
CA MET A 2 -33.83 -6.97 -6.72
C MET A 2 -32.29 -6.98 -6.63
N MET A 3 -31.67 -8.15 -6.46
CA MET A 3 -30.20 -8.28 -6.50
C MET A 3 -29.60 -7.84 -7.84
N MET A 4 -30.28 -8.13 -8.96
CA MET A 4 -29.84 -7.69 -10.29
C MET A 4 -29.94 -6.18 -10.45
N ILE A 5 -30.96 -5.55 -9.86
CA ILE A 5 -31.07 -4.08 -9.89
C ILE A 5 -29.92 -3.45 -9.12
N LEU A 6 -29.67 -3.94 -7.89
CA LEU A 6 -28.61 -3.40 -7.04
C LEU A 6 -27.20 -3.65 -7.61
N SER A 7 -26.98 -4.69 -8.43
CA SER A 7 -25.66 -4.91 -9.05
C SER A 7 -25.27 -3.84 -10.07
N TYR A 8 -26.23 -3.10 -10.63
CA TYR A 8 -25.95 -1.98 -11.54
C TYR A 8 -25.62 -0.67 -10.83
N LEU A 9 -25.83 -0.60 -9.51
CA LEU A 9 -25.56 0.59 -8.72
C LEU A 9 -24.08 0.69 -8.34
N ASP A 10 -23.60 1.92 -8.11
CA ASP A 10 -22.29 2.14 -7.50
C ASP A 10 -22.30 1.78 -6.00
N ALA A 11 -21.13 1.54 -5.43
CA ALA A 11 -21.01 1.09 -4.04
C ALA A 11 -21.67 2.05 -3.02
N PRO A 12 -21.58 3.39 -3.14
CA PRO A 12 -22.35 4.30 -2.29
C PRO A 12 -23.86 4.11 -2.38
N SER A 13 -24.44 3.97 -3.58
CA SER A 13 -25.89 3.77 -3.74
C SER A 13 -26.35 2.41 -3.20
N VAL A 14 -25.53 1.37 -3.34
CA VAL A 14 -25.76 0.06 -2.69
C VAL A 14 -25.73 0.22 -1.17
N ALA A 15 -24.76 0.94 -0.62
CA ALA A 15 -24.68 1.16 0.82
C ALA A 15 -25.90 1.92 1.36
N LEU A 16 -26.39 2.93 0.65
CA LEU A 16 -27.61 3.66 1.02
C LEU A 16 -28.86 2.76 0.99
N SER A 17 -28.88 1.75 0.11
CA SER A 17 -29.96 0.77 0.04
C SER A 17 -30.12 -0.06 1.33
N LEU A 18 -29.08 -0.16 2.17
CA LEU A 18 -29.16 -0.80 3.49
C LEU A 18 -30.17 -0.12 4.42
N LEU A 19 -30.42 1.18 4.22
CA LEU A 19 -31.24 2.01 5.09
C LEU A 19 -32.73 2.04 4.71
N VAL A 20 -33.10 1.42 3.58
CA VAL A 20 -34.46 1.53 3.01
C VAL A 20 -35.48 0.67 3.76
N SER A 21 -35.18 -0.62 3.98
CA SER A 21 -36.05 -1.56 4.71
C SER A 21 -35.29 -2.83 5.06
N ARG A 22 -35.87 -3.71 5.90
CA ARG A 22 -35.28 -5.01 6.24
C ARG A 22 -35.04 -5.91 5.03
N GLY A 23 -35.97 -5.93 4.07
CA GLY A 23 -35.81 -6.70 2.83
C GLY A 23 -34.68 -6.16 1.96
N TRP A 24 -34.59 -4.83 1.83
CA TRP A 24 -33.49 -4.16 1.13
C TRP A 24 -32.15 -4.39 1.80
N HIS A 25 -32.09 -4.27 3.12
CA HIS A 25 -30.90 -4.58 3.90
C HIS A 25 -30.40 -6.00 3.64
N GLY A 26 -31.29 -7.01 3.65
CA GLY A 26 -30.91 -8.40 3.41
C GLY A 26 -30.23 -8.62 2.04
N VAL A 27 -30.71 -7.95 1.00
CA VAL A 27 -30.10 -8.06 -0.35
C VAL A 27 -28.85 -7.17 -0.48
N ALA A 28 -28.91 -5.94 0.03
CA ALA A 28 -27.83 -4.95 -0.09
C ALA A 28 -26.63 -5.26 0.80
N SER A 29 -26.74 -6.15 1.78
CA SER A 29 -25.61 -6.66 2.59
C SER A 29 -25.00 -7.96 2.05
N SER A 30 -25.52 -8.49 0.94
CA SER A 30 -25.09 -9.78 0.38
C SER A 30 -23.64 -9.74 -0.12
N ASP A 31 -22.84 -10.71 0.32
CA ASP A 31 -21.46 -10.89 -0.13
C ASP A 31 -21.33 -11.09 -1.63
N ARG A 32 -22.32 -11.71 -2.29
CA ARG A 32 -22.34 -11.85 -3.75
C ARG A 32 -22.26 -10.49 -4.47
N LEU A 33 -22.92 -9.47 -3.93
CA LEU A 33 -22.93 -8.14 -4.55
C LEU A 33 -21.65 -7.38 -4.21
N TRP A 34 -21.25 -7.42 -2.94
CA TRP A 34 -20.05 -6.72 -2.48
C TRP A 34 -18.75 -7.36 -2.98
N SER A 35 -18.75 -8.64 -3.38
CA SER A 35 -17.60 -9.26 -4.04
C SER A 35 -17.24 -8.53 -5.33
N THR A 36 -18.23 -8.27 -6.19
CA THR A 36 -18.03 -7.50 -7.43
C THR A 36 -17.57 -6.06 -7.13
N LYS A 37 -18.12 -5.43 -6.07
CA LYS A 37 -17.69 -4.08 -5.66
C LYS A 37 -16.26 -4.05 -5.11
N CYS A 38 -15.84 -5.09 -4.38
CA CYS A 38 -14.45 -5.25 -3.98
C CYS A 38 -13.54 -5.41 -5.20
N GLU A 39 -13.92 -6.22 -6.18
CA GLU A 39 -13.14 -6.41 -7.42
C GLU A 39 -12.99 -5.09 -8.19
N GLU A 40 -14.10 -4.36 -8.38
CA GLU A 40 -14.10 -3.02 -9.01
C GLU A 40 -13.18 -2.05 -8.25
N LEU A 41 -13.27 -2.02 -6.92
CA LEU A 41 -12.47 -1.12 -6.07
C LEU A 41 -10.97 -1.46 -6.07
N TRP A 42 -10.65 -2.75 -6.03
CA TRP A 42 -9.28 -3.25 -5.94
C TRP A 42 -8.59 -3.30 -7.30
N CYS A 43 -9.33 -3.15 -8.40
CA CYS A 43 -8.76 -3.15 -9.74
C CYS A 43 -7.70 -2.04 -9.87
N GLY A 44 -6.50 -2.43 -10.31
CA GLY A 44 -5.35 -1.53 -10.45
C GLY A 44 -4.75 -1.04 -9.12
N LYS A 45 -5.10 -1.64 -7.97
CA LYS A 45 -4.45 -1.32 -6.69
C LYS A 45 -3.18 -2.15 -6.48
N ALA A 46 -2.13 -1.50 -5.98
CA ALA A 46 -0.87 -2.13 -5.63
C ALA A 46 -1.00 -2.98 -4.35
N HIS A 47 -1.67 -2.45 -3.33
CA HIS A 47 -1.83 -3.08 -2.01
C HIS A 47 -3.23 -2.86 -1.46
N ILE A 48 -3.80 -3.89 -0.83
CA ILE A 48 -5.03 -3.83 -0.04
C ILE A 48 -4.71 -4.20 1.41
N PRO A 49 -5.44 -3.68 2.41
CA PRO A 49 -5.13 -3.96 3.81
C PRO A 49 -5.36 -5.44 4.14
N ARG A 50 -4.46 -6.04 4.93
CA ARG A 50 -4.50 -7.48 5.28
C ARG A 50 -5.85 -7.92 5.85
N VAL A 51 -6.49 -7.10 6.67
CA VAL A 51 -7.82 -7.39 7.25
C VAL A 51 -8.87 -7.68 6.17
N SER A 52 -8.80 -7.01 5.00
CA SER A 52 -9.73 -7.23 3.89
C SER A 52 -9.55 -8.60 3.20
N GLN A 53 -8.45 -9.30 3.48
CA GLN A 53 -8.14 -10.64 2.97
C GLN A 53 -8.46 -11.75 3.98
N GLU A 54 -8.89 -11.41 5.20
CA GLU A 54 -9.19 -12.39 6.25
C GLU A 54 -10.39 -13.28 5.90
N ARG A 55 -10.26 -14.57 6.22
CA ARG A 55 -11.34 -15.54 6.01
C ARG A 55 -12.50 -15.26 6.97
N GLY A 56 -13.72 -15.28 6.45
CA GLY A 56 -14.94 -15.06 7.24
C GLY A 56 -15.36 -13.60 7.39
N LEU A 57 -14.56 -12.65 6.88
CA LEU A 57 -14.97 -11.26 6.81
C LEU A 57 -16.00 -11.04 5.70
N SER A 58 -17.09 -10.32 6.02
CA SER A 58 -18.08 -9.95 5.00
C SER A 58 -17.45 -9.03 3.94
N LYS A 59 -17.91 -9.13 2.71
CA LYS A 59 -17.38 -8.34 1.59
C LYS A 59 -17.70 -6.86 1.73
N LEU A 60 -18.82 -6.52 2.37
CA LEU A 60 -19.13 -5.14 2.77
C LEU A 60 -18.08 -4.60 3.76
N ALA A 61 -17.67 -5.38 4.76
CA ALA A 61 -16.63 -4.98 5.70
C ALA A 61 -15.26 -4.86 5.01
N ALA A 62 -14.88 -5.83 4.17
CA ALA A 62 -13.65 -5.78 3.39
C ALA A 62 -13.60 -4.54 2.47
N TYR A 63 -14.70 -4.20 1.79
CA TYR A 63 -14.82 -2.97 1.01
C TYR A 63 -14.59 -1.74 1.89
N SER A 64 -15.29 -1.69 3.03
CA SER A 64 -15.23 -0.56 3.96
C SER A 64 -13.82 -0.33 4.51
N PHE A 65 -13.15 -1.39 4.98
CA PHE A 65 -11.77 -1.31 5.44
C PHE A 65 -10.82 -0.87 4.34
N SER A 66 -11.00 -1.36 3.11
CA SER A 66 -10.17 -0.96 1.97
C SER A 66 -10.31 0.52 1.64
N VAL A 67 -11.54 1.07 1.66
CA VAL A 67 -11.78 2.51 1.45
C VAL A 67 -11.19 3.35 2.58
N MET A 68 -11.31 2.90 3.82
CA MET A 68 -10.72 3.60 4.98
C MET A 68 -9.19 3.58 4.91
N ASP A 69 -8.61 2.44 4.55
CA ASP A 69 -7.16 2.26 4.42
C ASP A 69 -6.58 3.12 3.30
N GLY A 70 -7.22 3.12 2.12
CA GLY A 70 -6.77 3.89 0.96
C GLY A 70 -6.80 5.41 1.16
N LYS A 71 -7.48 5.89 2.22
CA LYS A 71 -7.51 7.31 2.62
C LYS A 71 -6.48 7.67 3.69
N ARG A 72 -5.70 6.70 4.19
CA ARG A 72 -4.66 6.97 5.19
C ARG A 72 -3.55 7.82 4.59
N SER A 73 -3.07 8.76 5.40
CA SER A 73 -1.87 9.55 5.13
C SER A 73 -0.68 9.15 6.01
N ARG A 74 -0.89 8.18 6.92
CA ARG A 74 0.11 7.75 7.90
C ARG A 74 0.51 6.31 7.64
N ILE A 75 1.80 6.10 7.54
CA ILE A 75 2.41 4.80 7.35
C ILE A 75 2.64 4.15 8.71
N THR A 76 2.43 2.85 8.76
CA THR A 76 2.66 2.04 9.95
C THR A 76 3.91 1.18 9.77
N LYS A 77 4.33 0.52 10.85
CA LYS A 77 5.44 -0.44 10.78
C LYS A 77 5.07 -1.64 9.91
N ASP A 78 3.82 -2.07 9.98
CA ASP A 78 3.32 -3.17 9.17
C ASP A 78 3.36 -2.81 7.69
N ASP A 79 2.95 -1.59 7.29
CA ASP A 79 3.09 -1.12 5.90
C ASP A 79 4.57 -1.17 5.41
N LEU A 80 5.54 -0.86 6.27
CA LEU A 80 6.95 -0.95 5.91
C LEU A 80 7.38 -2.41 5.70
N CYS A 81 7.02 -3.29 6.64
CA CYS A 81 7.46 -4.68 6.66
C CYS A 81 6.70 -5.59 5.69
N ASP A 82 5.46 -5.24 5.36
CA ASP A 82 4.60 -6.00 4.45
C ASP A 82 5.00 -5.85 2.98
N HIS A 83 5.83 -4.86 2.67
CA HIS A 83 6.14 -4.50 1.29
C HIS A 83 7.63 -4.63 1.00
N VAL A 84 7.92 -5.01 -0.24
CA VAL A 84 9.25 -4.79 -0.82
C VAL A 84 9.28 -3.39 -1.41
N TRP A 85 10.39 -2.70 -1.24
CA TRP A 85 10.52 -1.31 -1.67
C TRP A 85 11.58 -1.18 -2.75
N ASP A 86 11.23 -0.54 -3.85
CA ASP A 86 12.21 -0.02 -4.80
C ASP A 86 12.86 1.22 -4.20
N PHE A 87 14.18 1.31 -4.28
CA PHE A 87 15.01 2.38 -3.78
C PHE A 87 15.88 2.94 -4.91
N HIS A 88 15.92 4.26 -5.00
CA HIS A 88 16.87 4.98 -5.84
C HIS A 88 17.23 6.33 -5.22
N PHE A 89 18.37 6.88 -5.63
CA PHE A 89 18.75 8.24 -5.30
C PHE A 89 18.04 9.24 -6.21
N ASN A 90 17.80 10.43 -5.69
CA ASN A 90 17.27 11.57 -6.44
C ASN A 90 18.42 12.39 -7.05
N ARG A 91 18.09 13.33 -7.92
CA ARG A 91 19.08 14.21 -8.58
C ARG A 91 19.95 14.98 -7.58
N GLY A 92 19.42 15.28 -6.39
CA GLY A 92 20.15 15.98 -5.32
C GLY A 92 21.20 15.14 -4.61
N ALA A 93 21.28 13.82 -4.87
CA ALA A 93 22.31 12.98 -4.28
C ALA A 93 23.68 13.22 -4.93
N PRO A 94 24.78 13.12 -4.15
CA PRO A 94 26.13 13.17 -4.68
C PRO A 94 26.37 12.18 -5.82
N ASP A 95 27.19 12.59 -6.79
CA ASP A 95 27.51 11.82 -8.00
C ASP A 95 28.02 10.41 -7.69
N TYR A 96 28.83 10.28 -6.63
CA TYR A 96 29.32 8.99 -6.15
C TYR A 96 28.17 7.99 -5.97
N TRP A 97 27.10 8.37 -5.28
CA TRP A 97 25.97 7.49 -5.03
C TRP A 97 25.14 7.23 -6.29
N ARG A 98 24.92 8.27 -7.10
CA ARG A 98 24.19 8.12 -8.37
C ARG A 98 24.93 7.20 -9.36
N ASN A 99 26.26 7.20 -9.34
CA ASN A 99 27.08 6.32 -10.19
C ASN A 99 27.07 4.85 -9.75
N LEU A 100 26.58 4.54 -8.55
CA LEU A 100 26.35 3.19 -8.06
C LEU A 100 24.90 2.73 -8.28
N ASP A 101 23.98 3.66 -8.50
CA ASP A 101 22.54 3.42 -8.61
C ASP A 101 22.14 2.94 -10.03
N PRO A 102 21.59 1.71 -10.16
CA PRO A 102 21.14 1.19 -11.45
C PRO A 102 20.12 2.08 -12.18
N TYR A 103 19.26 2.81 -11.44
CA TYR A 103 18.27 3.72 -12.00
C TYR A 103 18.94 4.83 -12.82
N TRP A 104 20.02 5.42 -12.29
CA TRP A 104 20.75 6.49 -12.98
C TRP A 104 21.66 5.98 -14.08
N LYS A 105 22.20 4.78 -13.92
CA LYS A 105 23.07 4.15 -14.93
C LYS A 105 22.27 3.57 -16.10
N GLY A 106 20.96 3.37 -15.94
CA GLY A 106 20.12 2.66 -16.90
C GLY A 106 20.52 1.18 -17.04
N THR A 107 21.14 0.59 -16.01
CA THR A 107 21.72 -0.76 -16.07
C THR A 107 20.79 -1.85 -15.53
N GLY A 108 19.62 -1.51 -15.00
CA GLY A 108 18.71 -2.49 -14.42
C GLY A 108 17.56 -1.86 -13.62
N PRO A 109 16.74 -2.70 -12.95
CA PRO A 109 15.69 -2.23 -12.06
C PRO A 109 16.27 -1.47 -10.85
N PRO A 110 15.46 -0.65 -10.16
CA PRO A 110 15.85 -0.03 -8.90
C PRO A 110 16.33 -1.06 -7.87
N MET A 111 17.13 -0.59 -6.91
CA MET A 111 17.61 -1.44 -5.82
C MET A 111 16.47 -1.81 -4.88
N ARG A 112 16.43 -3.03 -4.34
CA ARG A 112 15.37 -3.42 -3.39
C ARG A 112 15.77 -3.25 -1.95
N ARG A 113 14.80 -2.85 -1.12
CA ARG A 113 14.95 -2.70 0.33
C ARG A 113 13.84 -3.45 1.05
N TYR A 114 14.21 -4.08 2.15
CA TYR A 114 13.32 -4.90 2.97
C TYR A 114 13.37 -4.37 4.40
N PHE A 115 12.23 -4.00 4.96
CA PHE A 115 12.12 -3.54 6.33
C PHE A 115 11.71 -4.70 7.23
N HIS A 116 12.31 -4.79 8.41
CA HIS A 116 12.09 -5.92 9.32
C HIS A 116 11.41 -5.48 10.62
N PRO A 117 10.66 -6.39 11.28
CA PRO A 117 9.99 -6.09 12.55
C PRO A 117 10.94 -5.74 13.71
N ASP A 118 12.21 -6.09 13.64
CA ASP A 118 13.20 -5.71 14.66
C ASP A 118 13.72 -4.27 14.49
N GLY A 119 13.30 -3.57 13.43
CA GLY A 119 13.76 -2.22 13.10
C GLY A 119 14.99 -2.20 12.18
N SER A 120 15.48 -3.36 11.74
CA SER A 120 16.55 -3.45 10.75
C SER A 120 16.00 -3.31 9.33
N GLN A 121 16.90 -3.02 8.40
CA GLN A 121 16.65 -3.03 6.97
C GLN A 121 17.71 -3.91 6.28
N THR A 122 17.34 -4.60 5.21
CA THR A 122 18.28 -5.33 4.35
C THR A 122 18.09 -4.95 2.87
N ALA A 123 19.03 -5.39 2.03
CA ALA A 123 19.02 -5.21 0.59
C ALA A 123 19.32 -6.53 -0.14
N ASP A 124 19.14 -6.53 -1.46
CA ASP A 124 19.51 -7.67 -2.29
C ASP A 124 21.02 -7.96 -2.25
N PRO A 125 21.43 -9.23 -2.40
CA PRO A 125 22.84 -9.58 -2.56
C PRO A 125 23.48 -8.85 -3.76
N GLY A 126 24.69 -8.34 -3.57
CA GLY A 126 25.42 -7.64 -4.63
C GLY A 126 25.05 -6.17 -4.80
N ASP A 127 24.15 -5.63 -3.97
CA ASP A 127 23.88 -4.19 -3.92
C ASP A 127 25.15 -3.41 -3.50
N GLN A 128 25.73 -2.71 -4.47
CA GLN A 128 26.96 -1.93 -4.31
C GLN A 128 26.78 -0.70 -3.41
N VAL A 129 25.57 -0.14 -3.34
CA VAL A 129 25.25 0.99 -2.45
C VAL A 129 25.11 0.50 -1.01
N TRP A 130 24.52 -0.67 -0.82
CA TRP A 130 24.36 -1.29 0.49
C TRP A 130 25.69 -1.68 1.12
N GLY A 131 26.58 -2.30 0.34
CA GLY A 131 27.94 -2.63 0.75
C GLY A 131 28.05 -3.56 1.97
N GLY A 132 26.94 -4.21 2.37
CA GLY A 132 26.87 -5.06 3.56
C GLY A 132 26.72 -4.31 4.88
N HIS A 133 26.41 -3.01 4.85
CA HIS A 133 26.25 -2.22 6.07
C HIS A 133 24.96 -2.55 6.82
N GLU A 134 25.03 -2.58 8.15
CA GLU A 134 23.84 -2.59 8.99
C GLU A 134 23.07 -1.28 8.83
N CYS A 135 21.74 -1.39 8.78
CA CYS A 135 20.86 -0.25 8.63
C CYS A 135 19.62 -0.44 9.49
N CYS A 136 19.23 0.61 10.19
CA CYS A 136 18.05 0.64 11.03
C CYS A 136 17.08 1.73 10.57
N TYR A 137 15.80 1.51 10.78
CA TYR A 137 14.76 2.50 10.55
C TYR A 137 13.97 2.81 11.81
N SER A 138 13.35 3.99 11.84
CA SER A 138 12.36 4.35 12.86
C SER A 138 11.23 5.15 12.25
N ILE A 139 10.03 4.97 12.82
CA ILE A 139 8.87 5.84 12.56
C ILE A 139 8.79 6.83 13.71
N VAL A 140 8.93 8.11 13.40
CA VAL A 140 8.88 9.18 14.40
C VAL A 140 7.51 9.83 14.32
N THR A 141 6.79 9.85 15.44
CA THR A 141 5.53 10.59 15.58
C THR A 141 5.66 11.58 16.73
N SER A 142 5.56 12.87 16.42
CA SER A 142 5.59 13.94 17.42
C SER A 142 4.22 14.59 17.58
N PHE A 143 3.95 15.11 18.77
CA PHE A 143 2.66 15.72 19.12
C PHE A 143 2.87 17.17 19.56
N VAL A 144 1.90 18.03 19.25
CA VAL A 144 1.71 19.33 19.90
C VAL A 144 0.71 19.19 21.05
N GLY A 145 0.65 20.22 21.92
CA GLY A 145 -0.33 20.29 23.01
C GLY A 145 -1.75 19.95 22.53
N GLY A 146 -2.48 19.19 23.33
CA GLY A 146 -3.82 18.68 22.99
C GLY A 146 -3.84 17.38 22.17
N GLY A 147 -2.70 16.66 22.07
CA GLY A 147 -2.65 15.34 21.43
C GLY A 147 -2.72 15.36 19.90
N LYS A 148 -2.65 16.55 19.28
CA LYS A 148 -2.60 16.68 17.82
C LYS A 148 -1.20 16.33 17.33
N ILE A 149 -1.11 15.44 16.34
CA ILE A 149 0.17 15.06 15.73
C ILE A 149 0.74 16.25 14.95
N ARG A 150 2.02 16.53 15.20
CA ARG A 150 2.80 17.56 14.52
C ARG A 150 3.52 16.99 13.32
N GLU A 151 4.24 15.89 13.52
CA GLU A 151 5.06 15.24 12.50
C GLU A 151 4.86 13.73 12.58
N HIS A 152 4.90 13.09 11.43
CA HIS A 152 4.86 11.64 11.29
C HIS A 152 5.69 11.26 10.06
N TYR A 153 6.87 10.71 10.28
CA TYR A 153 7.83 10.43 9.21
C TYR A 153 8.64 9.16 9.47
N VAL A 154 9.26 8.65 8.40
CA VAL A 154 10.21 7.54 8.46
C VAL A 154 11.63 8.09 8.34
N ARG A 155 12.54 7.55 9.16
CA ARG A 155 13.96 7.88 9.14
C ARG A 155 14.81 6.63 9.05
N ILE A 156 15.80 6.66 8.16
CA ILE A 156 16.79 5.59 7.97
C ILE A 156 18.12 6.05 8.56
N ASN A 157 18.65 5.32 9.55
CA ASN A 157 19.85 5.68 10.30
C ASN A 157 19.83 7.18 10.71
N ARG A 158 20.88 7.93 10.33
CA ARG A 158 20.99 9.38 10.55
C ARG A 158 20.67 10.21 9.31
N TRP A 159 20.20 9.60 8.23
CA TRP A 159 19.84 10.30 6.99
C TRP A 159 18.67 11.26 7.19
N PRO A 160 18.44 12.21 6.27
CA PRO A 160 17.34 13.16 6.37
C PRO A 160 15.98 12.46 6.45
N GLN A 161 15.06 13.04 7.21
CA GLN A 161 13.69 12.54 7.30
C GLN A 161 13.02 12.48 5.93
N MET A 162 12.13 11.50 5.74
CA MET A 162 11.34 11.36 4.51
C MET A 162 9.91 11.85 4.71
N SER A 163 9.39 12.54 3.70
CA SER A 163 7.95 12.72 3.54
C SER A 163 7.35 11.40 3.09
N VAL A 164 6.12 11.10 3.54
CA VAL A 164 5.43 9.86 3.21
C VAL A 164 4.11 10.16 2.52
N PHE A 165 3.84 9.46 1.43
CA PHE A 165 2.65 9.67 0.60
C PHE A 165 1.99 8.34 0.26
N ARG A 166 0.66 8.31 0.37
CA ARG A 166 -0.16 7.22 -0.21
C ARG A 166 -0.60 7.63 -1.60
N LYS A 167 -0.32 6.79 -2.60
CA LYS A 167 -0.69 7.03 -3.99
C LYS A 167 -2.14 6.59 -4.28
N PRO A 168 -2.77 7.08 -5.35
CA PRO A 168 -4.14 6.67 -5.73
C PRO A 168 -4.32 5.18 -6.01
N ASP A 169 -3.26 4.49 -6.44
CA ASP A 169 -3.18 3.04 -6.63
C ASP A 169 -2.96 2.29 -5.31
N TRP A 170 -2.96 2.98 -4.17
CA TRP A 170 -2.72 2.42 -2.84
C TRP A 170 -1.30 1.90 -2.60
N SER A 171 -0.34 2.22 -3.47
CA SER A 171 1.08 2.11 -3.14
C SER A 171 1.52 3.23 -2.19
N TRP A 172 2.66 3.03 -1.54
CA TRP A 172 3.32 4.01 -0.70
C TRP A 172 4.57 4.56 -1.38
N GLU A 173 4.84 5.83 -1.16
CA GLU A 173 6.10 6.47 -1.51
C GLU A 173 6.68 7.18 -0.28
N MET A 174 7.98 7.03 -0.06
CA MET A 174 8.71 7.79 0.95
C MET A 174 9.91 8.45 0.28
N SER A 175 10.01 9.78 0.37
CA SER A 175 11.08 10.49 -0.33
C SER A 175 11.56 11.73 0.40
N ASN A 176 12.79 12.11 0.11
CA ASN A 176 13.36 13.41 0.46
C ASN A 176 14.20 13.94 -0.73
N HIS A 177 14.96 14.99 -0.54
CA HIS A 177 15.78 15.58 -1.61
C HIS A 177 16.93 14.67 -2.11
N LEU A 178 17.30 13.64 -1.35
CA LEU A 178 18.42 12.73 -1.68
C LEU A 178 17.97 11.39 -2.25
N TYR A 179 16.86 10.82 -1.79
CA TYR A 179 16.46 9.46 -2.19
C TYR A 179 14.95 9.23 -2.08
N CYS A 180 14.51 8.16 -2.72
CA CYS A 180 13.11 7.74 -2.81
C CYS A 180 12.98 6.24 -2.57
N TYR A 181 11.90 5.87 -1.90
CA TYR A 181 11.39 4.52 -1.73
C TYR A 181 9.98 4.45 -2.33
N SER A 182 9.68 3.45 -3.15
CA SER A 182 8.34 3.16 -3.64
C SER A 182 7.97 1.71 -3.33
N SER A 183 6.80 1.48 -2.74
CA SER A 183 6.34 0.12 -2.45
C SER A 183 5.98 -0.61 -3.75
N ILE A 184 6.44 -1.84 -3.88
CA ILE A 184 6.29 -2.64 -5.11
C ILE A 184 5.02 -3.49 -5.01
N PRO A 185 4.09 -3.43 -5.99
CA PRO A 185 2.94 -4.33 -6.05
C PRO A 185 3.34 -5.80 -5.92
N ASP A 186 2.56 -6.56 -5.15
CA ASP A 186 2.92 -7.91 -4.73
C ASP A 186 1.77 -8.93 -4.88
N ALA A 187 0.83 -8.66 -5.81
CA ALA A 187 -0.31 -9.54 -6.08
C ALA A 187 0.10 -10.98 -6.42
N ASP A 188 1.23 -11.16 -7.11
CA ASP A 188 1.76 -12.46 -7.53
C ASP A 188 2.43 -13.23 -6.38
N LYS A 189 2.69 -12.59 -5.24
CA LYS A 189 3.41 -13.22 -4.12
C LYS A 189 2.47 -14.00 -3.20
N GLU A 190 2.98 -15.11 -2.68
CA GLU A 190 2.28 -15.83 -1.62
C GLU A 190 2.23 -14.97 -0.34
N GLY A 191 1.03 -14.74 0.20
CA GLY A 191 0.83 -13.88 1.37
C GLY A 191 1.03 -12.38 1.12
N GLY A 192 1.17 -11.97 -0.15
CA GLY A 192 1.25 -10.58 -0.57
C GLY A 192 -0.04 -9.78 -0.31
N THR A 193 0.12 -8.48 -0.25
CA THR A 193 -0.97 -7.54 0.03
C THR A 193 -1.70 -7.08 -1.23
N GLY A 194 -1.20 -7.38 -2.42
CA GLY A 194 -1.85 -7.04 -3.67
C GLY A 194 -3.12 -7.87 -3.94
N PRO A 195 -4.08 -7.30 -4.67
CA PRO A 195 -5.30 -8.01 -5.02
C PRO A 195 -5.01 -9.11 -6.04
N ARG A 196 -5.32 -10.36 -5.68
CA ARG A 196 -5.24 -11.48 -6.61
C ARG A 196 -6.43 -11.48 -7.54
N PHE A 197 -6.26 -10.94 -8.73
CA PHE A 197 -7.22 -11.18 -9.80
C PHE A 197 -6.84 -12.47 -10.51
N PRO A 198 -7.77 -13.44 -10.66
CA PRO A 198 -7.61 -14.40 -11.73
C PRO A 198 -7.46 -13.60 -13.02
N VAL A 199 -6.56 -14.02 -13.92
CA VAL A 199 -6.60 -13.56 -15.31
C VAL A 199 -7.94 -14.02 -15.88
N LEU A 200 -8.97 -13.19 -15.72
CA LEU A 200 -10.21 -13.34 -16.46
C LEU A 200 -9.79 -13.10 -17.91
N ASN A 201 -9.67 -14.18 -18.66
CA ASN A 201 -9.67 -14.14 -20.11
C ASN A 201 -10.90 -13.32 -20.53
N MET A 202 -10.68 -12.03 -20.77
CA MET A 202 -11.63 -11.15 -21.44
C MET A 202 -11.66 -11.60 -22.90
N PHE A 203 -12.43 -12.64 -23.18
CA PHE A 203 -13.03 -12.80 -24.49
C PHE A 203 -14.29 -11.92 -24.48
N PHE A 204 -14.17 -10.77 -25.14
CA PHE A 204 -15.32 -10.02 -25.66
C PHE A 204 -15.99 -10.80 -26.78
#